data_AF-L8LXX2-F1
#
_entry.id   AF-L8LXX2-F1
#
_cell.length_a   1.000
_cell.length_b   1.000
_cell.length_c   1.000
_cell.angle_alpha   90.00
_cell.angle_beta   90.00
_cell.angle_gamma   90.00
#
_symmetry.space_group_name_H-M   'P 1'
#
loop_
_entity.id
_entity.type
_entity.pdbx_description
1 polymer ?
#
loop_
_entity_poly.entity_id
_entity_poly.type
_entity_poly.pdbx_seq_one_letter_code
_entity_poly.pdbx_strand_id
1 'polypeptide(L)'
;MENQSMVDPINILLSDPNILKTIIFTSEFLTIAIAFIYVVAFIQGRPISFWPPKIGHKLKKNGVTPIIKSELDQNENSEEAANQTENNIDPKILFLPGYPYSQHDKFFAEVKNLIPKSKKIILIATGLNLIWERPLLDSLVECSKLGKTKVSICLSNPFNPHVEERLIEEKMGDNPYPKGRSLILDHIESLVEISDSQPDTNSFSVKLFEHYLTFATLIFDEDIFLYSYAYKTLGNYSPIIHLKSNNSEEAKFFIDNADRIVKEAFPARDLIYKERNKKYFSQDWIAAAVYIIPDEDDPFYNLGSSVLGYDIRRQKPIAIKEENMINDIRPHVGEGVEYGFHATIADAMFFATQADIERIKAELSILVKDFPIFKLSKLQIVDRTDEEGDIVVSCEDESGVTEALHHELVSRFYRLAISSTYVAGTTKKRTPPKDKKRSELMINRYGAPYILKEFNLHFTLCSAPPANSITRNQLLQNLNNLFEEKVHTNQIQVGKICLLERDDQENRWKITEEYQLKK
;
A
#
# COMPACT_ATOMS: atom_id res chain seq x y z
N MET A 1 -17.65 -22.10 74.20
CA MET A 1 -18.41 -21.77 72.98
C MET A 1 -18.12 -20.31 72.67
N GLU A 2 -17.03 -20.05 71.96
CA GLU A 2 -16.69 -18.70 71.50
C GLU A 2 -17.28 -18.52 70.10
N ASN A 3 -18.18 -17.54 69.98
CA ASN A 3 -18.77 -17.09 68.72
C ASN A 3 -17.67 -16.47 67.85
N GLN A 4 -17.16 -17.23 66.87
CA GLN A 4 -16.46 -16.63 65.74
C GLN A 4 -17.50 -15.93 64.86
N SER A 5 -17.58 -14.60 65.00
CA SER A 5 -18.35 -13.76 64.09
C SER A 5 -17.78 -13.90 62.69
N MET A 6 -18.55 -14.48 61.76
CA MET A 6 -18.24 -14.41 60.33
C MET A 6 -18.13 -12.93 59.94
N VAL A 7 -16.91 -12.49 59.63
CA VAL A 7 -16.68 -11.18 59.03
C VAL A 7 -17.24 -11.25 57.61
N ASP A 8 -18.19 -10.36 57.30
CA ASP A 8 -18.80 -10.26 55.98
C ASP A 8 -17.71 -10.03 54.91
N PRO A 9 -17.52 -10.96 53.95
CA PRO A 9 -16.49 -10.85 52.92
C PRO A 9 -16.56 -9.55 52.12
N ILE A 10 -17.75 -8.95 52.03
CA ILE A 10 -17.96 -7.67 51.33
C ILE A 10 -17.26 -6.52 52.06
N ASN A 11 -17.26 -6.53 53.39
CA ASN A 11 -16.57 -5.49 54.18
C ASN A 11 -15.05 -5.60 54.09
N ILE A 12 -14.52 -6.81 53.88
CA ILE A 12 -13.08 -7.01 53.64
C ILE A 12 -12.70 -6.47 52.25
N LEU A 13 -13.52 -6.71 51.23
CA LEU A 13 -13.26 -6.17 49.88
C LEU A 13 -13.36 -4.63 49.80
N LEU A 14 -14.29 -4.03 50.54
CA LEU A 14 -14.50 -2.58 50.52
C LEU A 14 -13.52 -1.80 51.41
N SER A 15 -12.76 -2.48 52.28
CA SER A 15 -11.77 -1.83 53.15
C SER A 15 -10.39 -1.66 52.50
N ASP A 16 -10.13 -2.29 51.35
CA ASP A 16 -8.92 -2.05 50.57
C ASP A 16 -9.12 -0.83 49.63
N PRO A 17 -8.39 0.28 49.84
CA PRO A 17 -8.51 1.48 49.02
C PRO A 17 -8.12 1.26 47.54
N ASN A 18 -7.33 0.24 47.21
CA ASN A 18 -6.98 -0.09 45.83
C ASN A 18 -8.12 -0.82 45.11
N ILE A 19 -8.84 -1.69 45.82
CA ILE A 19 -10.03 -2.37 45.29
C ILE A 19 -11.13 -1.34 45.02
N LEU A 20 -11.36 -0.43 45.97
CA LEU A 20 -12.35 0.64 45.81
C LEU A 20 -12.03 1.55 44.62
N LYS A 21 -10.77 1.95 44.43
CA LYS A 21 -10.33 2.73 43.26
C LYS A 21 -10.57 1.98 41.95
N THR A 22 -10.29 0.68 41.91
CA THR A 22 -10.52 -0.16 40.73
C THR A 22 -12.01 -0.24 40.39
N ILE A 23 -12.88 -0.41 41.39
CA ILE A 23 -14.35 -0.45 41.20
C ILE A 23 -14.87 0.91 40.69
N ILE A 24 -14.40 2.02 41.25
CA ILE A 24 -14.80 3.36 40.79
C ILE A 24 -14.36 3.57 39.33
N PHE A 25 -13.09 3.32 39.02
CA PHE A 25 -12.55 3.48 37.67
C PHE A 25 -13.28 2.62 36.63
N THR A 26 -13.56 1.35 36.96
CA THR A 26 -14.32 0.47 36.07
C THR A 26 -15.77 0.91 35.87
N SER A 27 -16.41 1.47 36.90
CA SER A 27 -17.77 2.02 36.78
C SER A 27 -17.84 3.28 35.92
N GLU A 28 -16.85 4.17 36.04
CA GLU A 28 -16.74 5.38 35.22
C GLU A 28 -16.49 5.02 33.75
N PHE A 29 -15.57 4.09 33.49
CA PHE A 29 -15.30 3.59 32.14
C PHE A 29 -16.54 2.94 31.51
N LEU A 30 -17.27 2.12 32.27
CA LEU A 30 -18.50 1.49 31.79
C LEU A 30 -19.59 2.53 31.47
N THR A 31 -19.71 3.59 32.28
CA THR A 31 -20.67 4.68 32.06
C THR A 31 -20.35 5.46 30.79
N ILE A 32 -19.08 5.78 30.57
CA ILE A 32 -18.62 6.46 29.36
C ILE A 32 -18.84 5.59 28.12
N ALA A 33 -18.51 4.30 28.20
CA ALA A 33 -18.71 3.35 27.11
C ALA A 33 -20.19 3.22 26.74
N ILE A 34 -21.09 3.15 27.73
CA ILE A 34 -22.53 3.12 27.51
C ILE A 34 -22.98 4.43 26.84
N ALA A 35 -22.59 5.60 27.36
CA ALA A 35 -22.96 6.88 26.75
C ALA A 35 -22.51 6.97 25.27
N PHE A 36 -21.29 6.50 24.97
CA PHE A 36 -20.76 6.48 23.60
C PHE A 36 -21.58 5.55 22.68
N ILE A 37 -21.98 4.37 23.15
CA ILE A 37 -22.85 3.44 22.40
C ILE A 37 -24.20 4.11 22.06
N TYR A 38 -24.78 4.88 23.00
CA TYR A 38 -26.04 5.58 22.77
C TYR A 38 -25.90 6.73 21.79
N VAL A 39 -24.81 7.51 21.85
CA VAL A 39 -24.51 8.58 20.88
C VAL A 39 -24.36 7.99 19.47
N VAL A 40 -23.60 6.90 19.33
CA VAL A 40 -23.45 6.20 18.05
C VAL A 40 -24.80 5.66 17.55
N ALA A 41 -25.61 5.05 18.42
CA ALA A 41 -26.93 4.54 18.04
C ALA A 41 -27.89 5.66 17.61
N PHE A 42 -27.84 6.82 18.28
CA PHE A 42 -28.63 8.01 17.95
C PHE A 42 -28.22 8.61 16.60
N ILE A 43 -26.93 8.81 16.36
CA ILE A 43 -26.39 9.28 15.06
C ILE A 43 -26.78 8.33 13.93
N GLN A 44 -26.88 7.02 14.23
CA GLN A 44 -27.29 5.99 13.27
C GLN A 44 -28.81 5.82 13.11
N GLY A 45 -29.64 6.59 13.81
CA GLY A 45 -31.11 6.50 13.74
C GLY A 45 -31.67 5.15 14.21
N ARG A 46 -30.98 4.44 15.12
CA ARG A 46 -31.43 3.13 15.63
C ARG A 46 -32.42 3.30 16.78
N PRO A 47 -33.50 2.49 16.86
CA PRO A 47 -34.37 2.47 18.02
C PRO A 47 -33.61 1.90 19.23
N ILE A 48 -33.70 2.61 20.36
CA ILE A 48 -33.01 2.27 21.60
C ILE A 48 -34.02 1.66 22.57
N SER A 49 -33.74 0.45 23.10
CA SER A 49 -34.53 -0.17 24.18
C SER A 49 -33.67 -0.40 25.42
N PHE A 50 -34.15 0.04 26.57
CA PHE A 50 -33.38 0.15 27.80
C PHE A 50 -32.91 -1.20 28.39
N TRP A 51 -33.68 -2.29 28.27
CA TRP A 51 -33.23 -3.62 28.72
C TRP A 51 -34.17 -4.77 28.29
N PRO A 52 -33.66 -5.96 27.91
CA PRO A 52 -32.26 -6.24 27.58
C PRO A 52 -31.86 -5.49 26.29
N PRO A 53 -30.58 -5.08 26.14
CA PRO A 53 -30.13 -4.36 24.96
C PRO A 53 -30.31 -5.24 23.71
N LYS A 54 -31.35 -4.94 22.91
CA LYS A 54 -31.56 -5.57 21.60
C LYS A 54 -31.11 -4.61 20.52
N ILE A 55 -29.87 -4.76 20.07
CA ILE A 55 -29.35 -4.05 18.91
C ILE A 55 -29.69 -4.89 17.67
N GLY A 56 -30.52 -4.36 16.76
CA GLY A 56 -30.69 -4.92 15.41
C GLY A 56 -31.91 -5.82 15.15
N HIS A 57 -33.07 -5.58 15.76
CA HIS A 57 -34.27 -6.28 15.28
C HIS A 57 -34.79 -5.66 13.98
N LYS A 58 -34.75 -6.44 12.89
CA LYS A 58 -35.44 -6.11 11.63
C LYS A 58 -36.92 -5.87 11.93
N LEU A 59 -37.46 -4.70 11.57
CA LEU A 59 -38.90 -4.48 11.56
C LEU A 59 -39.51 -5.47 10.57
N LYS A 60 -40.33 -6.41 11.06
CA LYS A 60 -41.22 -7.17 10.18
C LYS A 60 -42.15 -6.16 9.51
N LYS A 61 -42.10 -6.07 8.18
CA LYS A 61 -43.06 -5.33 7.36
C LYS A 61 -44.47 -5.91 7.63
N ASN A 62 -45.16 -5.36 8.61
CA ASN A 62 -46.61 -5.46 8.68
C ASN A 62 -47.13 -4.08 8.29
N GLY A 63 -47.76 -4.03 7.11
CA GLY A 63 -48.44 -2.84 6.64
C GLY A 63 -49.54 -2.45 7.63
N VAL A 64 -49.57 -1.18 7.97
CA VAL A 64 -50.73 -0.33 8.26
C VAL A 64 -50.14 1.03 8.64
N THR A 65 -50.45 2.04 7.84
CA THR A 65 -50.13 3.44 8.10
C THR A 65 -51.01 3.94 9.25
N PRO A 66 -50.46 4.57 10.30
CA PRO A 66 -51.24 5.48 11.13
C PRO A 66 -50.98 6.91 10.67
N ILE A 67 -52.07 7.55 10.25
CA ILE A 67 -52.17 9.01 10.12
C ILE A 67 -52.08 9.57 11.54
N ILE A 68 -50.99 10.29 11.85
CA ILE A 68 -50.93 11.16 13.03
C ILE A 68 -51.13 12.59 12.53
N LYS A 69 -52.33 13.12 12.78
CA LYS A 69 -52.57 14.56 12.86
C LYS A 69 -51.92 15.05 14.15
N SER A 70 -50.98 15.98 14.07
CA SER A 70 -50.53 16.75 15.22
C SER A 70 -51.19 18.13 15.17
N GLU A 71 -52.15 18.34 16.06
CA GLU A 71 -52.50 19.66 16.58
C GLU A 71 -51.31 20.17 17.40
N LEU A 72 -50.82 21.37 17.09
CA LEU A 72 -49.97 22.16 17.96
C LEU A 72 -50.31 23.61 17.70
N ASP A 73 -51.16 24.14 18.56
CA ASP A 73 -51.43 25.55 18.73
C ASP A 73 -50.80 25.99 20.07
N GLN A 74 -50.17 27.17 20.02
CA GLN A 74 -49.88 28.08 21.13
C GLN A 74 -48.75 27.73 22.10
N ASN A 75 -47.60 28.40 21.90
CA ASN A 75 -46.99 29.21 22.95
C ASN A 75 -46.02 30.23 22.32
N GLU A 76 -46.54 31.43 22.10
CA GLU A 76 -45.76 32.66 22.02
C GLU A 76 -45.31 33.05 23.44
N ASN A 77 -44.01 33.31 23.59
CA ASN A 77 -43.36 34.23 24.56
C ASN A 77 -42.01 33.66 25.03
N SER A 78 -40.93 34.04 24.32
CA SER A 78 -39.61 34.33 24.90
C SER A 78 -38.61 34.74 23.82
N GLU A 79 -38.94 35.77 23.04
CA GLU A 79 -37.94 36.59 22.34
C GLU A 79 -37.67 37.81 23.21
N GLU A 80 -36.55 37.84 23.92
CA GLU A 80 -35.76 39.04 24.29
C GLU A 80 -34.70 38.69 25.35
N ALA A 81 -33.67 37.90 24.97
CA ALA A 81 -32.42 37.80 25.74
C ALA A 81 -31.24 37.19 24.96
N ALA A 82 -31.15 37.33 23.63
CA ALA A 82 -30.10 36.69 22.83
C ALA A 82 -29.40 37.58 21.79
N ASN A 83 -29.50 38.91 21.90
CA ASN A 83 -29.02 39.84 20.86
C ASN A 83 -27.71 40.59 21.16
N GLN A 84 -26.78 40.03 21.94
CA GLN A 84 -25.44 40.64 22.13
C GLN A 84 -24.28 39.64 22.19
N THR A 85 -24.32 38.56 21.39
CA THR A 85 -23.12 37.73 21.14
C THR A 85 -23.05 37.16 19.72
N GLU A 86 -23.63 37.85 18.73
CA GLU A 86 -23.48 37.52 17.31
C GLU A 86 -22.51 38.51 16.65
N ASN A 87 -21.21 38.26 16.74
CA ASN A 87 -20.22 38.80 15.80
C ASN A 87 -18.90 38.02 15.84
N ASN A 88 -18.98 36.71 16.00
CA ASN A 88 -17.86 35.81 15.71
C ASN A 88 -18.38 34.43 15.27
N ILE A 89 -19.33 34.44 14.33
CA ILE A 89 -19.79 33.21 13.68
C ILE A 89 -18.71 32.84 12.67
N ASP A 90 -17.89 31.88 13.08
CA ASP A 90 -17.00 31.04 12.25
C ASP A 90 -17.64 30.83 10.86
N PRO A 91 -16.93 31.04 9.72
CA PRO A 91 -17.49 30.91 8.38
C PRO A 91 -18.26 29.59 8.21
N LYS A 92 -19.58 29.67 8.42
CA LYS A 92 -20.50 28.53 8.53
C LYS A 92 -20.31 27.62 7.33
N ILE A 93 -19.92 26.38 7.59
CA ILE A 93 -19.94 25.29 6.62
C ILE A 93 -21.32 25.27 5.96
N LEU A 94 -21.36 25.47 4.64
CA LEU A 94 -22.61 25.44 3.90
C LEU A 94 -22.93 23.98 3.55
N PHE A 95 -23.54 23.28 4.50
CA PHE A 95 -24.15 21.97 4.24
C PHE A 95 -25.39 22.17 3.38
N LEU A 96 -25.41 21.55 2.21
CA LEU A 96 -26.59 21.49 1.35
C LEU A 96 -27.39 20.22 1.65
N PRO A 97 -28.69 20.17 1.29
CA PRO A 97 -29.50 18.98 1.51
C PRO A 97 -28.84 17.74 0.89
N GLY A 98 -28.52 16.76 1.73
CA GLY A 98 -27.92 15.51 1.28
C GLY A 98 -28.88 14.63 0.48
N TYR A 99 -28.34 13.61 -0.18
CA TYR A 99 -29.11 12.63 -0.93
C TYR A 99 -29.16 11.30 -0.20
N PRO A 100 -30.24 10.52 -0.32
CA PRO A 100 -30.34 9.26 0.41
C PRO A 100 -29.42 8.15 -0.13
N TYR A 101 -29.06 8.18 -1.42
CA TYR A 101 -28.15 7.22 -2.07
C TYR A 101 -27.71 7.72 -3.46
N SER A 102 -26.65 7.12 -4.02
CA SER A 102 -26.03 7.53 -5.29
C SER A 102 -26.84 7.28 -6.55
N GLN A 103 -27.87 6.43 -6.48
CA GLN A 103 -28.83 6.23 -7.56
C GLN A 103 -30.06 7.16 -7.48
N HIS A 104 -30.08 8.15 -6.59
CA HIS A 104 -31.25 9.00 -6.40
C HIS A 104 -31.39 10.02 -7.55
N ASP A 105 -32.56 10.11 -8.18
CA ASP A 105 -32.80 10.94 -9.37
C ASP A 105 -32.39 12.41 -9.20
N LYS A 106 -32.65 13.00 -8.02
CA LYS A 106 -32.24 14.39 -7.74
C LYS A 106 -30.72 14.56 -7.75
N PHE A 107 -29.98 13.59 -7.23
CA PHE A 107 -28.52 13.63 -7.22
C PHE A 107 -27.98 13.55 -8.65
N PHE A 108 -28.52 12.62 -9.45
CA PHE A 108 -28.18 12.51 -10.87
C PHE A 108 -28.46 13.79 -11.65
N ALA A 109 -29.63 14.40 -11.44
CA ALA A 109 -30.00 15.65 -12.10
C ALA A 109 -29.03 16.79 -11.73
N GLU A 110 -28.61 16.85 -10.47
CA GLU A 110 -27.65 17.85 -10.00
C GLU A 110 -26.27 17.65 -10.63
N VAL A 111 -25.70 16.44 -10.55
CA VAL A 111 -24.40 16.12 -11.17
C VAL A 111 -24.41 16.42 -12.66
N LYS A 112 -25.49 16.03 -13.37
CA LYS A 112 -25.65 16.32 -14.80
C LYS A 112 -25.63 17.83 -15.11
N ASN A 113 -26.18 18.64 -14.23
CA ASN A 113 -26.21 20.10 -14.36
C ASN A 113 -24.86 20.76 -14.04
N LEU A 114 -24.05 20.13 -13.19
CA LEU A 114 -22.72 20.64 -12.80
C LEU A 114 -21.64 20.37 -13.85
N ILE A 115 -21.65 19.20 -14.51
CA ILE A 115 -20.64 18.81 -15.50
C ILE A 115 -20.32 19.91 -16.53
N PRO A 116 -21.29 20.46 -17.29
CA PRO A 116 -20.99 21.44 -18.34
C PRO A 116 -20.57 22.81 -17.81
N LYS A 117 -20.74 23.07 -16.50
CA LYS A 117 -20.38 24.33 -15.85
C LYS A 117 -18.99 24.27 -15.20
N SER A 118 -18.49 23.07 -14.94
CA SER A 118 -17.29 22.85 -14.16
C SER A 118 -16.03 23.02 -15.00
N LYS A 119 -15.01 23.69 -14.46
CA LYS A 119 -13.68 23.77 -15.07
C LYS A 119 -12.79 22.60 -14.66
N LYS A 120 -12.93 22.12 -13.43
CA LYS A 120 -12.21 20.98 -12.85
C LYS A 120 -13.21 19.99 -12.27
N ILE A 121 -13.10 18.74 -12.70
CA ILE A 121 -13.88 17.63 -12.15
C ILE A 121 -12.90 16.57 -11.64
N ILE A 122 -13.03 16.20 -10.37
CA ILE A 122 -12.28 15.08 -9.76
C ILE A 122 -13.29 14.05 -9.25
N LEU A 123 -13.17 12.80 -9.69
CA LEU A 123 -14.02 11.70 -9.26
C LEU A 123 -13.12 10.60 -8.67
N ILE A 124 -13.25 10.33 -7.36
CA ILE A 124 -12.43 9.34 -6.65
C ILE A 124 -13.33 8.29 -6.02
N ALA A 125 -13.15 7.02 -6.40
CA ALA A 125 -14.00 5.92 -5.94
C ALA A 125 -13.37 4.54 -6.22
N THR A 126 -13.81 3.50 -5.53
CA THR A 126 -13.38 2.11 -5.81
C THR A 126 -13.79 1.60 -7.20
N GLY A 127 -14.99 1.92 -7.67
CA GLY A 127 -15.50 1.49 -8.99
C GLY A 127 -16.46 2.48 -9.67
N LEU A 128 -16.71 3.63 -9.03
CA LEU A 128 -17.49 4.77 -9.50
C LEU A 128 -18.77 4.40 -10.28
N ASN A 129 -19.77 3.81 -9.62
CA ASN A 129 -21.00 3.36 -10.29
C ASN A 129 -21.77 4.49 -11.03
N LEU A 130 -21.62 5.72 -10.56
CA LEU A 130 -22.34 6.90 -11.06
C LEU A 130 -22.07 7.17 -12.55
N ILE A 131 -20.82 7.07 -12.98
CA ILE A 131 -20.43 7.45 -14.34
C ILE A 131 -20.86 6.45 -15.41
N TRP A 132 -21.39 5.28 -15.04
CA TRP A 132 -21.84 4.28 -16.01
C TRP A 132 -23.23 4.60 -16.58
N GLU A 133 -23.89 5.62 -16.05
CA GLU A 133 -24.99 6.27 -16.77
C GLU A 133 -24.43 7.00 -17.98
N ARG A 134 -24.65 6.43 -19.18
CA ARG A 134 -24.15 6.97 -20.46
C ARG A 134 -24.30 8.49 -20.59
N PRO A 135 -25.43 9.12 -20.25
CA PRO A 135 -25.57 10.57 -20.37
C PRO A 135 -24.56 11.38 -19.55
N LEU A 136 -24.09 10.85 -18.41
CA LEU A 136 -23.06 11.50 -17.60
C LEU A 136 -21.68 11.32 -18.22
N LEU A 137 -21.32 10.09 -18.60
CA LEU A 137 -20.03 9.80 -19.22
C LEU A 137 -19.85 10.56 -20.53
N ASP A 138 -20.86 10.55 -21.39
CA ASP A 138 -20.85 11.26 -22.67
C ASP A 138 -20.62 12.76 -22.44
N SER A 139 -21.28 13.34 -21.43
CA SER A 139 -21.12 14.75 -21.07
C SER A 139 -19.72 15.08 -20.52
N LEU A 140 -19.15 14.21 -19.68
CA LEU A 140 -17.77 14.36 -19.19
C LEU A 140 -16.77 14.33 -20.35
N VAL A 141 -16.91 13.35 -21.25
CA VAL A 141 -16.04 13.18 -22.41
C VAL A 141 -16.16 14.37 -23.37
N GLU A 142 -17.38 14.82 -23.67
CA GLU A 142 -17.62 15.96 -24.54
C GLU A 142 -17.00 17.25 -23.98
N CYS A 143 -17.23 17.55 -22.70
CA CYS A 143 -16.69 18.76 -22.07
C CYS A 143 -15.16 18.74 -22.02
N SER A 144 -14.57 17.57 -21.78
CA SER A 144 -13.13 17.36 -21.82
C SER A 144 -12.56 17.55 -23.22
N LYS A 145 -13.17 16.93 -24.24
CA LYS A 145 -12.74 17.00 -25.64
C LYS A 145 -12.75 18.42 -26.19
N LEU A 146 -13.69 19.24 -25.73
CA LEU A 146 -13.78 20.66 -26.08
C LEU A 146 -12.76 21.54 -25.33
N GLY A 147 -11.93 20.96 -24.45
CA GLY A 147 -10.95 21.69 -23.63
C GLY A 147 -11.58 22.61 -22.58
N LYS A 148 -12.89 22.46 -22.31
CA LYS A 148 -13.63 23.31 -21.36
C LYS A 148 -13.42 22.89 -19.91
N THR A 149 -13.19 21.59 -19.70
CA THR A 149 -13.16 20.96 -18.39
C THR A 149 -12.01 19.98 -18.31
N LYS A 150 -11.25 20.01 -17.22
CA LYS A 150 -10.28 18.98 -16.87
C LYS A 150 -10.96 17.93 -16.00
N VAL A 151 -10.99 16.68 -16.45
CA VAL A 151 -11.62 15.54 -15.78
C VAL A 151 -10.54 14.59 -15.29
N SER A 152 -10.52 14.31 -13.98
CA SER A 152 -9.65 13.32 -13.36
C SER A 152 -10.47 12.25 -12.65
N ILE A 153 -10.40 11.02 -13.15
CA ILE A 153 -11.08 9.86 -12.58
C ILE A 153 -10.01 8.99 -11.91
N CYS A 154 -10.11 8.81 -10.60
CA CYS A 154 -9.23 7.96 -9.81
C CYS A 154 -10.03 6.76 -9.29
N LEU A 155 -9.59 5.55 -9.66
CA LEU A 155 -10.20 4.29 -9.25
C LEU A 155 -9.28 3.52 -8.30
N SER A 156 -9.83 2.69 -7.41
CA SER A 156 -8.97 1.81 -6.60
C SER A 156 -8.30 0.78 -7.50
N ASN A 157 -7.00 0.52 -7.30
CA ASN A 157 -6.31 -0.58 -7.97
C ASN A 157 -6.90 -1.92 -7.49
N PRO A 158 -7.59 -2.69 -8.34
CA PRO A 158 -8.26 -3.93 -7.91
C PRO A 158 -7.28 -5.09 -7.66
N PHE A 159 -5.99 -4.91 -7.95
CA PHE A 159 -4.93 -5.86 -7.63
C PHE A 159 -4.22 -5.54 -6.31
N ASN A 160 -4.48 -4.37 -5.71
CA ASN A 160 -3.90 -4.04 -4.42
C ASN A 160 -4.46 -4.97 -3.33
N PRO A 161 -3.62 -5.53 -2.44
CA PRO A 161 -4.06 -6.42 -1.37
C PRO A 161 -5.19 -5.87 -0.50
N HIS A 162 -5.14 -4.57 -0.14
CA HIS A 162 -6.14 -3.93 0.72
C HIS A 162 -7.49 -3.78 0.02
N VAL A 163 -7.45 -3.54 -1.28
CA VAL A 163 -8.66 -3.49 -2.11
C VAL A 163 -9.21 -4.90 -2.35
N GLU A 164 -8.33 -5.87 -2.64
CA GLU A 164 -8.70 -7.27 -2.86
C GLU A 164 -9.37 -7.90 -1.64
N GLU A 165 -8.76 -7.77 -0.45
CA GLU A 165 -9.31 -8.27 0.81
C GLU A 165 -10.71 -7.71 1.06
N ARG A 166 -10.88 -6.41 0.81
CA ARG A 166 -12.16 -5.77 1.01
C ARG A 166 -13.23 -6.18 0.00
N LEU A 167 -12.85 -6.37 -1.28
CA LEU A 167 -13.74 -6.93 -2.29
C LEU A 167 -14.13 -8.39 -1.97
N ILE A 168 -13.29 -9.15 -1.27
CA ILE A 168 -13.61 -10.50 -0.79
C ILE A 168 -14.62 -10.41 0.36
N GLU A 169 -14.41 -9.54 1.36
CA GLU A 169 -15.34 -9.35 2.47
C GLU A 169 -16.76 -9.00 1.99
N GLU A 170 -16.87 -8.15 0.98
CA GLU A 170 -18.15 -7.76 0.37
C GLU A 170 -18.84 -8.92 -0.36
N LYS A 171 -18.10 -9.92 -0.84
CA LYS A 171 -18.63 -11.13 -1.51
C LYS A 171 -19.13 -12.21 -0.54
N MET A 172 -18.63 -12.26 0.70
CA MET A 172 -18.97 -13.31 1.68
C MET A 172 -20.37 -13.13 2.34
N GLY A 173 -21.31 -12.42 1.70
CA GLY A 173 -22.69 -12.23 2.18
C GLY A 173 -23.68 -13.16 1.49
N ASP A 174 -24.84 -13.41 2.13
CA ASP A 174 -25.94 -14.20 1.56
C ASP A 174 -26.49 -13.61 0.25
N ASN A 175 -26.19 -12.33 0.00
CA ASN A 175 -26.47 -11.64 -1.25
C ASN A 175 -25.13 -11.10 -1.77
N PRO A 176 -24.42 -11.84 -2.64
CA PRO A 176 -23.15 -11.38 -3.18
C PRO A 176 -23.40 -10.06 -3.91
N TYR A 177 -22.67 -9.01 -3.54
CA TYR A 177 -22.75 -7.76 -4.28
C TYR A 177 -22.32 -8.05 -5.75
N PRO A 178 -23.11 -7.63 -6.75
CA PRO A 178 -22.91 -8.03 -8.15
C PRO A 178 -21.63 -7.46 -8.80
N LYS A 179 -20.82 -6.71 -8.04
CA LYS A 179 -19.74 -5.87 -8.56
C LYS A 179 -18.40 -6.26 -7.93
N GLY A 180 -17.82 -7.36 -8.41
CA GLY A 180 -16.49 -7.81 -8.00
C GLY A 180 -15.36 -7.12 -8.76
N ARG A 181 -14.13 -7.60 -8.51
CA ARG A 181 -12.90 -7.21 -9.23
C ARG A 181 -13.05 -7.16 -10.76
N SER A 182 -13.73 -8.11 -11.38
CA SER A 182 -13.92 -8.15 -12.84
C SER A 182 -14.63 -6.90 -13.36
N LEU A 183 -15.71 -6.46 -12.71
CA LEU A 183 -16.43 -5.28 -13.16
C LEU A 183 -15.60 -4.00 -13.03
N ILE A 184 -14.80 -3.89 -11.96
CA ILE A 184 -13.87 -2.75 -11.80
C ILE A 184 -12.84 -2.76 -12.94
N LEU A 185 -12.35 -3.93 -13.36
CA LEU A 185 -11.45 -4.05 -14.49
C LEU A 185 -12.10 -3.65 -15.81
N ASP A 186 -13.32 -4.14 -16.10
CA ASP A 186 -14.06 -3.79 -17.32
C ASP A 186 -14.30 -2.27 -17.39
N HIS A 187 -14.60 -1.66 -16.24
CA HIS A 187 -14.74 -0.23 -16.07
C HIS A 187 -13.44 0.54 -16.34
N ILE A 188 -12.32 0.10 -15.75
CA ILE A 188 -11.01 0.72 -15.98
C ILE A 188 -10.64 0.61 -17.47
N GLU A 189 -10.81 -0.57 -18.07
CA GLU A 189 -10.48 -0.81 -19.48
C GLU A 189 -11.29 0.11 -20.40
N SER A 190 -12.61 0.21 -20.18
CA SER A 190 -13.49 1.11 -20.94
C SER A 190 -13.08 2.58 -20.82
N LEU A 191 -12.71 3.02 -19.60
CA LEU A 191 -12.27 4.39 -19.37
C LEU A 191 -10.90 4.69 -19.98
N VAL A 192 -9.97 3.73 -19.95
CA VAL A 192 -8.67 3.85 -20.61
C VAL A 192 -8.85 3.98 -22.12
N GLU A 193 -9.72 3.18 -22.73
CA GLU A 193 -10.03 3.30 -24.17
C GLU A 193 -10.62 4.67 -24.53
N ILE A 194 -11.54 5.19 -23.71
CA ILE A 194 -12.08 6.54 -23.86
C ILE A 194 -10.97 7.59 -23.73
N SER A 195 -10.12 7.46 -22.72
CA SER A 195 -8.99 8.37 -22.44
C SER A 195 -7.98 8.40 -23.60
N ASP A 196 -7.62 7.22 -24.13
CA ASP A 196 -6.66 7.07 -25.23
C ASP A 196 -7.23 7.59 -26.56
N SER A 197 -8.55 7.64 -26.71
CA SER A 197 -9.23 8.21 -27.88
C SER A 197 -9.33 9.75 -27.87
N GLN A 198 -8.99 10.41 -26.75
CA GLN A 198 -9.05 11.87 -26.65
C GLN A 198 -7.84 12.53 -27.34
N PRO A 199 -8.03 13.68 -28.03
CA PRO A 199 -6.93 14.44 -28.63
C PRO A 199 -5.92 14.96 -27.59
N ASP A 200 -6.40 15.32 -26.40
CA ASP A 200 -5.57 15.76 -25.27
C ASP A 200 -5.76 14.80 -24.10
N THR A 201 -4.77 13.95 -23.86
CA THR A 201 -4.74 12.97 -22.78
C THR A 201 -4.67 13.61 -21.39
N ASN A 202 -4.36 14.91 -21.29
CA ASN A 202 -4.36 15.63 -20.02
C ASN A 202 -5.74 16.20 -19.64
N SER A 203 -6.64 16.31 -20.62
CA SER A 203 -8.00 16.81 -20.39
C SER A 203 -8.87 15.76 -19.69
N PHE A 204 -8.71 14.47 -20.04
CA PHE A 204 -9.43 13.34 -19.46
C PHE A 204 -8.42 12.31 -18.96
N SER A 205 -8.16 12.27 -17.65
CA SER A 205 -7.17 11.37 -17.05
C SER A 205 -7.82 10.28 -16.22
N VAL A 206 -7.42 9.03 -16.44
CA VAL A 206 -7.85 7.87 -15.64
C VAL A 206 -6.65 7.31 -14.88
N LYS A 207 -6.75 7.29 -13.56
CA LYS A 207 -5.68 6.90 -12.65
C LYS A 207 -6.12 5.85 -11.64
N LEU A 208 -5.15 5.18 -11.03
CA LEU A 208 -5.36 4.19 -9.98
C LEU A 208 -4.62 4.57 -8.70
N PHE A 209 -5.27 4.36 -7.56
CA PHE A 209 -4.66 4.53 -6.24
C PHE A 209 -4.66 3.23 -5.43
N GLU A 210 -3.72 3.11 -4.51
CA GLU A 210 -3.31 1.84 -3.87
C GLU A 210 -3.91 1.60 -2.47
N HIS A 211 -4.89 2.40 -2.05
CA HIS A 211 -5.58 2.22 -0.76
C HIS A 211 -7.08 1.96 -0.94
N TYR A 212 -7.73 1.38 0.06
CA TYR A 212 -9.19 1.28 0.09
C TYR A 212 -9.79 2.55 0.71
N LEU A 213 -10.73 3.19 0.03
CA LEU A 213 -11.39 4.39 0.52
C LEU A 213 -12.55 4.05 1.46
N THR A 214 -12.70 4.86 2.51
CA THR A 214 -13.87 4.81 3.39
C THR A 214 -15.07 5.55 2.80
N PHE A 215 -14.82 6.56 1.97
CA PHE A 215 -15.82 7.30 1.21
C PHE A 215 -15.24 7.66 -0.15
N ALA A 216 -16.12 7.79 -1.13
CA ALA A 216 -15.76 8.38 -2.39
C ALA A 216 -16.05 9.87 -2.40
N THR A 217 -15.30 10.56 -3.24
CA THR A 217 -15.25 12.02 -3.29
C THR A 217 -15.45 12.46 -4.73
N LEU A 218 -16.47 13.27 -4.98
CA LEU A 218 -16.76 13.85 -6.29
C LEU A 218 -16.70 15.37 -6.16
N ILE A 219 -15.81 16.01 -6.90
CA ILE A 219 -15.59 17.45 -6.84
C ILE A 219 -15.88 18.02 -8.21
N PHE A 220 -16.77 19.02 -8.26
CA PHE A 220 -17.16 19.79 -9.43
C PHE A 220 -16.90 21.26 -9.12
N ASP A 221 -15.68 21.72 -9.38
CA ASP A 221 -15.15 23.00 -8.89
C ASP A 221 -15.34 23.19 -7.37
N GLU A 222 -16.37 23.96 -6.97
CA GLU A 222 -16.69 24.25 -5.57
C GLU A 222 -17.67 23.23 -4.96
N ASP A 223 -18.34 22.42 -5.76
CA ASP A 223 -19.32 21.45 -5.28
C ASP A 223 -18.66 20.11 -4.93
N ILE A 224 -18.73 19.72 -3.66
CA ILE A 224 -18.09 18.52 -3.12
C ILE A 224 -19.17 17.55 -2.65
N PHE A 225 -19.19 16.35 -3.22
CA PHE A 225 -20.07 15.27 -2.83
C PHE A 225 -19.27 14.14 -2.20
N LEU A 226 -19.72 13.68 -1.03
CA LEU A 226 -19.10 12.60 -0.28
C LEU A 226 -20.11 11.48 -0.13
N TYR A 227 -19.74 10.27 -0.55
CA TYR A 227 -20.58 9.10 -0.33
C TYR A 227 -19.79 8.03 0.42
N SER A 228 -20.24 7.68 1.63
CA SER A 228 -19.57 6.68 2.47
C SER A 228 -19.81 5.28 1.92
N TYR A 229 -18.76 4.46 1.82
CA TYR A 229 -18.94 3.06 1.47
C TYR A 229 -19.67 2.34 2.59
N ALA A 230 -20.85 1.79 2.26
CA ALA A 230 -21.65 1.05 3.21
C ALA A 230 -20.89 -0.20 3.67
N TYR A 231 -20.77 -0.39 4.97
CA TYR A 231 -20.31 -1.65 5.54
C TYR A 231 -21.45 -2.67 5.51
N LYS A 232 -21.11 -3.95 5.30
CA LYS A 232 -22.05 -5.09 5.40
C LYS A 232 -22.96 -5.01 6.64
N THR A 233 -22.44 -4.49 7.75
CA THR A 233 -23.16 -4.33 9.04
C THR A 233 -24.05 -3.09 9.12
N LEU A 234 -23.84 -2.09 8.26
CA LEU A 234 -24.61 -0.83 8.23
C LEU A 234 -25.76 -0.86 7.20
N GLY A 235 -25.75 -1.82 6.27
CA GLY A 235 -26.76 -1.97 5.22
C GLY A 235 -26.54 -1.03 4.02
N ASN A 236 -27.37 -1.13 2.99
CA ASN A 236 -27.18 -0.41 1.71
C ASN A 236 -27.53 1.10 1.76
N TYR A 237 -27.71 1.67 2.95
CA TYR A 237 -27.96 3.09 3.11
C TYR A 237 -26.63 3.85 3.14
N SER A 238 -26.37 4.62 2.09
CA SER A 238 -25.15 5.39 1.89
C SER A 238 -25.57 6.82 1.52
N PRO A 239 -25.88 7.67 2.52
CA PRO A 239 -26.27 9.03 2.25
C PRO A 239 -25.11 9.79 1.62
N ILE A 240 -25.44 10.71 0.73
CA ILE A 240 -24.49 11.61 0.08
C ILE A 240 -24.54 12.95 0.79
N ILE A 241 -23.39 13.37 1.30
CA ILE A 241 -23.20 14.70 1.87
C ILE A 241 -22.78 15.62 0.74
N HIS A 242 -23.41 16.79 0.65
CA HIS A 242 -23.06 17.84 -0.29
C HIS A 242 -22.56 19.06 0.47
N LEU A 243 -21.31 19.42 0.18
CA LEU A 243 -20.63 20.59 0.73
C LEU A 243 -20.31 21.55 -0.42
N LYS A 244 -20.36 22.84 -0.12
CA LYS A 244 -19.80 23.87 -1.01
C LYS A 244 -18.47 24.35 -0.47
N SER A 245 -17.47 24.46 -1.34
CA SER A 245 -16.16 25.01 -1.02
C SER A 245 -16.30 26.49 -0.67
N ASN A 246 -16.22 26.79 0.62
CA ASN A 246 -16.39 28.12 1.21
C ASN A 246 -15.19 28.50 2.08
N ASN A 247 -14.01 27.93 1.80
CA ASN A 247 -12.79 28.03 2.61
C ASN A 247 -12.89 27.48 4.05
N SER A 248 -13.97 26.76 4.39
CA SER A 248 -14.04 25.98 5.64
C SER A 248 -12.91 24.95 5.71
N GLU A 249 -12.54 24.58 6.94
CA GLU A 249 -11.50 23.58 7.19
C GLU A 249 -11.91 22.20 6.64
N GLU A 250 -13.20 21.87 6.69
CA GLU A 250 -13.76 20.63 6.17
C GLU A 250 -13.66 20.56 4.65
N ALA A 251 -14.06 21.62 3.93
CA ALA A 251 -13.94 21.66 2.48
C ALA A 251 -12.47 21.56 2.05
N LYS A 252 -11.57 22.29 2.73
CA LYS A 252 -10.13 22.20 2.50
C LYS A 252 -9.61 20.78 2.71
N PHE A 253 -10.00 20.13 3.81
CA PHE A 253 -9.62 18.74 4.08
C PHE A 253 -9.99 17.79 2.93
N PHE A 254 -11.22 17.86 2.41
CA PHE A 254 -11.64 16.97 1.32
C PHE A 254 -10.96 17.29 -0.01
N ILE A 255 -10.74 18.57 -0.31
CA ILE A 255 -10.01 19.01 -1.50
C ILE A 255 -8.54 18.56 -1.41
N ASP A 256 -7.87 18.83 -0.30
CA ASP A 256 -6.47 18.47 -0.09
C ASP A 256 -6.28 16.95 -0.13
N ASN A 257 -7.20 16.19 0.48
CA ASN A 257 -7.16 14.73 0.40
C ASN A 257 -7.38 14.24 -1.03
N ALA A 258 -8.31 14.84 -1.79
CA ALA A 258 -8.54 14.48 -3.18
C ALA A 258 -7.32 14.79 -4.07
N ASP A 259 -6.74 15.98 -3.91
CA ASP A 259 -5.54 16.38 -4.65
C ASP A 259 -4.33 15.49 -4.28
N ARG A 260 -4.19 15.10 -3.01
CA ARG A 260 -3.19 14.11 -2.57
C ARG A 260 -3.39 12.77 -3.26
N ILE A 261 -4.61 12.23 -3.29
CA ILE A 261 -4.90 10.96 -3.99
C ILE A 261 -4.60 11.07 -5.49
N VAL A 262 -5.03 12.15 -6.15
CA VAL A 262 -4.77 12.37 -7.58
C VAL A 262 -3.26 12.48 -7.88
N LYS A 263 -2.49 13.07 -6.97
CA LYS A 263 -1.03 13.21 -7.07
C LYS A 263 -0.33 11.87 -6.88
N GLU A 264 -0.75 11.08 -5.90
CA GLU A 264 -0.16 9.77 -5.58
C GLU A 264 -0.62 8.68 -6.55
N ALA A 265 -1.75 8.85 -7.26
CA ALA A 265 -2.27 7.87 -8.20
C ALA A 265 -1.45 7.78 -9.50
N PHE A 266 -1.30 6.56 -10.03
CA PHE A 266 -0.59 6.27 -11.28
C PHE A 266 -1.54 6.07 -12.47
N PRO A 267 -1.07 6.18 -13.73
CA PRO A 267 -1.93 6.02 -14.90
C PRO A 267 -2.56 4.62 -14.98
N ALA A 268 -3.88 4.56 -15.16
CA ALA A 268 -4.59 3.28 -15.23
C ALA A 268 -4.22 2.44 -16.47
N ARG A 269 -3.81 3.11 -17.55
CA ARG A 269 -3.36 2.46 -18.80
C ARG A 269 -2.17 1.53 -18.55
N ASP A 270 -1.27 1.86 -17.63
CA ASP A 270 -0.08 1.07 -17.34
C ASP A 270 -0.47 -0.32 -16.79
N LEU A 271 -1.50 -0.37 -15.94
CA LEU A 271 -2.07 -1.62 -15.45
C LEU A 271 -2.73 -2.41 -16.59
N ILE A 272 -3.57 -1.76 -17.40
CA ILE A 272 -4.29 -2.43 -18.50
C ILE A 272 -3.30 -2.99 -19.54
N TYR A 273 -2.29 -2.21 -19.91
CA TYR A 273 -1.27 -2.63 -20.86
C TYR A 273 -0.43 -3.77 -20.29
N LYS A 274 -0.12 -3.75 -19.00
CA LYS A 274 0.54 -4.87 -18.30
C LYS A 274 -0.32 -6.13 -18.23
N GLU A 275 -1.63 -6.01 -18.06
CA GLU A 275 -2.52 -7.18 -18.07
C GLU A 275 -2.68 -7.78 -19.47
N ARG A 276 -2.75 -6.93 -20.52
CA ARG A 276 -2.78 -7.36 -21.93
C ARG A 276 -1.43 -7.91 -22.41
N ASN A 277 -0.31 -7.36 -21.91
CA ASN A 277 1.05 -7.78 -22.20
C ASN A 277 1.86 -7.81 -20.90
N LYS A 278 2.08 -9.01 -20.34
CA LYS A 278 2.82 -9.18 -19.07
C LYS A 278 4.26 -8.64 -19.12
N LYS A 279 4.85 -8.51 -20.32
CA LYS A 279 6.17 -7.93 -20.54
C LYS A 279 6.17 -6.41 -20.68
N TYR A 280 5.00 -5.76 -20.58
CA TYR A 280 4.92 -4.32 -20.57
C TYR A 280 5.70 -3.76 -19.37
N PHE A 281 6.36 -2.65 -19.62
CA PHE A 281 7.18 -1.94 -18.66
C PHE A 281 7.00 -0.45 -18.91
N SER A 282 6.83 0.31 -17.82
CA SER A 282 6.74 1.77 -17.86
C SER A 282 7.99 2.36 -17.25
N GLN A 283 8.54 3.40 -17.89
CA GLN A 283 9.71 4.12 -17.39
C GLN A 283 9.43 4.92 -16.12
N ASP A 284 8.14 5.13 -15.82
CA ASP A 284 7.68 5.82 -14.62
C ASP A 284 7.62 4.89 -13.41
N TRP A 285 7.83 3.57 -13.59
CA TRP A 285 7.86 2.63 -12.48
C TRP A 285 9.20 2.69 -11.75
N ILE A 286 9.13 2.59 -10.43
CA ILE A 286 10.29 2.62 -9.57
C ILE A 286 10.74 1.20 -9.29
N ALA A 287 11.98 0.87 -9.64
CA ALA A 287 12.57 -0.40 -9.26
C ALA A 287 13.10 -0.30 -7.82
N ALA A 288 12.63 -1.18 -6.93
CA ALA A 288 13.11 -1.23 -5.56
C ALA A 288 13.44 -2.67 -5.12
N ALA A 289 14.43 -2.80 -4.24
CA ALA A 289 14.92 -4.08 -3.72
C ALA A 289 15.44 -3.92 -2.29
N VAL A 290 15.56 -5.04 -1.55
CA VAL A 290 16.07 -5.02 -0.16
C VAL A 290 17.26 -5.95 -0.05
N TYR A 291 18.43 -5.38 0.29
CA TYR A 291 19.69 -6.10 0.31
C TYR A 291 20.39 -6.06 1.67
N ILE A 292 21.28 -7.04 1.90
CA ILE A 292 22.35 -6.95 2.88
C ILE A 292 23.57 -6.36 2.18
N ILE A 293 24.06 -5.24 2.69
CA ILE A 293 25.31 -4.63 2.23
C ILE A 293 26.22 -4.53 3.45
N PRO A 294 27.38 -5.21 3.49
CA PRO A 294 28.29 -5.12 4.63
C PRO A 294 28.82 -3.69 4.81
N ASP A 295 29.35 -3.36 5.99
CA ASP A 295 29.79 -2.00 6.32
C ASP A 295 30.96 -1.54 5.45
N GLU A 296 31.11 -0.21 5.28
CA GLU A 296 32.14 0.36 4.39
C GLU A 296 33.57 0.02 4.79
N ASP A 297 33.81 -0.15 6.09
CA ASP A 297 35.11 -0.48 6.65
C ASP A 297 35.37 -2.00 6.69
N ASP A 298 34.38 -2.82 6.32
CA ASP A 298 34.52 -4.27 6.33
C ASP A 298 35.44 -4.74 5.17
N PRO A 299 36.53 -5.49 5.44
CA PRO A 299 37.39 -6.05 4.40
C PRO A 299 36.64 -6.87 3.34
N PHE A 300 35.57 -7.57 3.75
CA PHE A 300 34.71 -8.34 2.85
C PHE A 300 33.98 -7.43 1.84
N TYR A 301 33.42 -6.30 2.31
CA TYR A 301 32.79 -5.31 1.43
C TYR A 301 33.81 -4.68 0.47
N ASN A 302 34.98 -4.30 1.01
CA ASN A 302 36.02 -3.64 0.24
C ASN A 302 36.57 -4.54 -0.88
N LEU A 303 36.78 -5.83 -0.61
CA LEU A 303 37.15 -6.81 -1.64
C LEU A 303 36.05 -6.94 -2.68
N GLY A 304 34.81 -7.21 -2.27
CA GLY A 304 33.70 -7.45 -3.18
C GLY A 304 33.42 -6.25 -4.09
N SER A 305 33.39 -5.04 -3.53
CA SER A 305 33.24 -3.80 -4.31
C SER A 305 34.41 -3.58 -5.27
N SER A 306 35.63 -3.91 -4.85
CA SER A 306 36.83 -3.85 -5.70
C SER A 306 36.80 -4.89 -6.82
N VAL A 307 36.23 -6.07 -6.61
CA VAL A 307 36.00 -7.04 -7.68
C VAL A 307 35.00 -6.49 -8.70
N LEU A 308 33.82 -6.05 -8.22
CA LEU A 308 32.74 -5.57 -9.08
C LEU A 308 33.07 -4.27 -9.82
N GLY A 309 33.88 -3.40 -9.21
CA GLY A 309 34.23 -2.09 -9.77
C GLY A 309 33.22 -0.98 -9.50
N TYR A 310 32.34 -1.17 -8.52
CA TYR A 310 31.40 -0.15 -8.07
C TYR A 310 31.26 -0.20 -6.55
N ASP A 311 31.50 0.95 -5.92
CA ASP A 311 31.24 1.19 -4.50
C ASP A 311 29.82 1.75 -4.39
N ILE A 312 28.86 0.91 -4.01
CA ILE A 312 27.45 1.32 -3.91
C ILE A 312 27.23 2.31 -2.76
N ARG A 313 27.95 2.16 -1.65
CA ARG A 313 27.86 3.07 -0.50
C ARG A 313 28.30 4.49 -0.87
N ARG A 314 29.36 4.61 -1.66
CA ARG A 314 29.86 5.91 -2.16
C ARG A 314 29.26 6.33 -3.50
N GLN A 315 28.45 5.47 -4.11
CA GLN A 315 27.86 5.61 -5.45
C GLN A 315 28.90 5.97 -6.52
N LYS A 316 30.07 5.32 -6.49
CA LYS A 316 31.20 5.65 -7.37
C LYS A 316 31.83 4.42 -8.03
N PRO A 317 32.25 4.53 -9.30
CA PRO A 317 33.07 3.49 -9.91
C PRO A 317 34.41 3.40 -9.18
N ILE A 318 34.88 2.18 -8.94
CA ILE A 318 36.21 1.94 -8.39
C ILE A 318 37.17 1.74 -9.56
N ALA A 319 38.11 2.68 -9.72
CA ALA A 319 39.16 2.53 -10.71
C ALA A 319 40.01 1.29 -10.42
N ILE A 320 40.43 0.62 -11.49
CA ILE A 320 41.46 -0.41 -11.41
C ILE A 320 42.76 0.30 -10.99
N LYS A 321 43.42 -0.19 -9.94
CA LYS A 321 44.82 0.13 -9.66
C LYS A 321 45.69 -0.96 -10.29
N GLU A 322 46.75 -0.58 -11.02
CA GLU A 322 47.57 -1.47 -11.88
C GLU A 322 48.13 -2.71 -11.15
N GLU A 323 48.36 -3.77 -11.95
CA GLU A 323 48.90 -5.12 -11.62
C GLU A 323 48.25 -5.85 -10.44
N ASN A 324 46.92 -6.02 -10.48
CA ASN A 324 46.22 -6.89 -9.54
C ASN A 324 45.42 -7.95 -10.27
N MET A 325 45.28 -9.14 -9.66
CA MET A 325 44.45 -10.27 -10.13
C MET A 325 42.99 -9.86 -10.43
N ILE A 326 42.54 -8.72 -9.87
CA ILE A 326 41.23 -8.09 -10.15
C ILE A 326 41.07 -7.72 -11.63
N ASN A 327 42.14 -7.40 -12.35
CA ASN A 327 42.09 -7.11 -13.79
C ASN A 327 41.57 -8.27 -14.61
N ASP A 328 41.99 -9.48 -14.26
CA ASP A 328 41.56 -10.69 -14.97
C ASP A 328 40.11 -11.05 -14.62
N ILE A 329 39.64 -10.62 -13.44
CA ILE A 329 38.28 -10.89 -12.95
C ILE A 329 37.26 -9.93 -13.55
N ARG A 330 37.57 -8.63 -13.62
CA ARG A 330 36.57 -7.58 -13.91
C ARG A 330 35.82 -7.74 -15.24
N PRO A 331 36.42 -8.23 -16.34
CA PRO A 331 35.68 -8.53 -17.58
C PRO A 331 34.53 -9.53 -17.41
N HIS A 332 34.51 -10.29 -16.33
CA HIS A 332 33.56 -11.37 -16.06
C HIS A 332 32.48 -11.02 -15.03
N VAL A 333 32.55 -9.83 -14.44
CA VAL A 333 31.59 -9.36 -13.43
C VAL A 333 30.17 -9.29 -13.97
N GLY A 334 30.01 -8.90 -15.23
CA GLY A 334 28.70 -8.76 -15.88
C GLY A 334 27.86 -7.63 -15.27
N GLU A 335 26.57 -7.88 -15.05
CA GLU A 335 25.62 -6.89 -14.53
C GLU A 335 25.81 -6.61 -13.04
N GLY A 336 26.59 -7.42 -12.31
CA GLY A 336 26.84 -7.21 -10.88
C GLY A 336 27.38 -5.80 -10.55
N VAL A 337 28.06 -5.15 -11.50
CA VAL A 337 28.54 -3.77 -11.38
C VAL A 337 27.42 -2.74 -11.25
N GLU A 338 26.23 -3.00 -11.79
CA GLU A 338 25.08 -2.10 -11.72
C GLU A 338 24.46 -2.08 -10.32
N TYR A 339 24.50 -3.22 -9.63
CA TYR A 339 23.93 -3.38 -8.30
C TYR A 339 24.92 -3.06 -7.18
N GLY A 340 26.22 -3.27 -7.41
CA GLY A 340 27.24 -3.20 -6.37
C GLY A 340 27.29 -4.46 -5.49
N PHE A 341 28.20 -4.49 -4.51
CA PHE A 341 28.43 -5.71 -3.73
C PHE A 341 27.39 -5.86 -2.62
N HIS A 342 26.54 -6.88 -2.74
CA HIS A 342 25.38 -7.09 -1.88
C HIS A 342 24.95 -8.56 -1.88
N ALA A 343 24.10 -8.92 -0.91
CA ALA A 343 23.29 -10.14 -0.95
C ALA A 343 21.81 -9.80 -0.94
N THR A 344 21.04 -10.42 -1.83
CA THR A 344 19.61 -10.14 -2.01
C THR A 344 18.77 -10.79 -0.93
N ILE A 345 17.95 -10.01 -0.20
CA ILE A 345 16.86 -10.54 0.64
C ILE A 345 15.54 -10.42 -0.11
N ALA A 346 15.27 -9.31 -0.79
CA ALA A 346 14.12 -9.13 -1.67
C ALA A 346 14.59 -8.67 -3.05
N ASP A 347 14.14 -9.37 -4.08
CA ASP A 347 14.41 -9.09 -5.48
C ASP A 347 13.94 -7.71 -5.91
N ALA A 348 14.48 -7.26 -7.04
CA ALA A 348 14.02 -6.06 -7.73
C ALA A 348 12.57 -6.21 -8.21
N MET A 349 11.68 -5.48 -7.54
CA MET A 349 10.27 -5.37 -7.87
C MET A 349 9.98 -3.96 -8.42
N PHE A 350 8.94 -3.84 -9.25
CA PHE A 350 8.51 -2.56 -9.81
C PHE A 350 7.30 -2.03 -9.06
N PHE A 351 7.34 -0.76 -8.67
CA PHE A 351 6.29 -0.05 -7.96
C PHE A 351 5.78 1.10 -8.82
N ALA A 352 4.47 1.32 -8.79
CA ALA A 352 3.85 2.29 -9.67
C ALA A 352 4.06 3.73 -9.19
N THR A 353 4.32 3.94 -7.89
CA THR A 353 4.32 5.28 -7.27
C THR A 353 5.38 5.42 -6.18
N GLN A 354 5.81 6.67 -5.93
CA GLN A 354 6.65 6.97 -4.76
C GLN A 354 5.92 6.69 -3.43
N ALA A 355 4.59 6.81 -3.40
CA ALA A 355 3.82 6.51 -2.20
C ALA A 355 3.95 5.04 -1.77
N ASP A 356 4.05 4.12 -2.73
CA ASP A 356 4.34 2.71 -2.45
C ASP A 356 5.72 2.55 -1.81
N ILE A 357 6.73 3.26 -2.33
CA ILE A 357 8.09 3.25 -1.76
C ILE A 357 8.10 3.80 -0.33
N GLU A 358 7.43 4.93 -0.07
CA GLU A 358 7.34 5.48 1.29
C GLU A 358 6.61 4.54 2.25
N ARG A 359 5.58 3.84 1.77
CA ARG A 359 4.91 2.79 2.54
C ARG A 359 5.87 1.65 2.88
N ILE A 360 6.68 1.21 1.92
CA ILE A 360 7.68 0.17 2.12
C ILE A 360 8.70 0.61 3.16
N LYS A 361 9.15 1.86 3.10
CA LYS A 361 10.06 2.41 4.10
C LYS A 361 9.46 2.35 5.50
N ALA A 362 8.18 2.72 5.63
CA ALA A 362 7.46 2.62 6.90
C ALA A 362 7.35 1.16 7.40
N GLU A 363 6.97 0.22 6.53
CA GLU A 363 6.89 -1.21 6.87
C GLU A 363 8.25 -1.78 7.29
N LEU A 364 9.32 -1.48 6.57
CA LEU A 364 10.69 -1.89 6.91
C LEU A 364 11.10 -1.34 8.29
N SER A 365 10.82 -0.05 8.57
CA SER A 365 11.16 0.58 9.85
C SER A 365 10.49 -0.10 11.06
N ILE A 366 9.34 -0.72 10.84
CA ILE A 366 8.61 -1.48 11.87
C ILE A 366 9.17 -2.90 11.93
N LEU A 367 9.26 -3.57 10.77
CA LEU A 367 9.65 -4.97 10.64
C LEU A 367 11.01 -5.26 11.28
N VAL A 368 12.03 -4.44 10.99
CA VAL A 368 13.40 -4.66 11.46
C VAL A 368 13.55 -4.63 12.98
N LYS A 369 12.58 -4.04 13.71
CA LYS A 369 12.59 -3.99 15.18
C LYS A 369 12.34 -5.36 15.81
N ASP A 370 11.82 -6.31 15.06
CA ASP A 370 11.52 -7.66 15.54
C ASP A 370 12.65 -8.66 15.25
N PHE A 371 13.64 -8.27 14.43
CA PHE A 371 14.74 -9.16 14.03
C PHE A 371 16.05 -8.77 14.73
N PRO A 372 16.73 -9.73 15.39
CA PRO A 372 18.00 -9.48 16.03
C PRO A 372 19.13 -9.32 15.01
N ILE A 373 20.20 -8.66 15.41
CA ILE A 373 21.50 -8.75 14.72
C ILE A 373 21.92 -10.23 14.67
N PHE A 374 22.37 -10.68 13.51
CA PHE A 374 22.81 -12.06 13.28
C PHE A 374 24.18 -12.09 12.57
N LYS A 375 24.70 -13.29 12.34
CA LYS A 375 25.97 -13.50 11.63
C LYS A 375 25.75 -14.40 10.43
N LEU A 376 26.41 -14.06 9.34
CA LEU A 376 26.61 -14.98 8.21
C LEU A 376 27.93 -15.70 8.42
N SER A 377 27.93 -17.02 8.32
CA SER A 377 29.10 -17.88 8.51
C SER A 377 29.44 -18.65 7.23
N LYS A 378 30.55 -19.39 7.27
CA LYS A 378 31.01 -20.29 6.20
C LYS A 378 31.08 -19.57 4.84
N LEU A 379 31.62 -18.36 4.85
CA LEU A 379 31.88 -17.59 3.63
C LEU A 379 32.85 -18.37 2.74
N GLN A 380 32.41 -18.72 1.54
CA GLN A 380 33.22 -19.46 0.57
C GLN A 380 32.84 -19.06 -0.85
N ILE A 381 33.82 -19.06 -1.75
CA ILE A 381 33.57 -18.84 -3.17
C ILE A 381 33.04 -20.12 -3.79
N VAL A 382 31.88 -20.03 -4.44
CA VAL A 382 31.19 -21.15 -5.07
C VAL A 382 30.95 -20.86 -6.53
N ASP A 383 31.24 -21.86 -7.35
CA ASP A 383 30.85 -21.92 -8.74
C ASP A 383 29.43 -22.52 -8.87
N ARG A 384 28.46 -21.73 -9.35
CA ARG A 384 27.07 -22.16 -9.57
C ARG A 384 26.79 -22.55 -11.03
N THR A 385 27.77 -23.17 -11.71
CA THR A 385 27.66 -23.59 -13.13
C THR A 385 26.40 -24.42 -13.40
N ASP A 386 26.00 -25.32 -12.49
CA ASP A 386 24.84 -26.21 -12.67
C ASP A 386 23.48 -25.55 -12.40
N GLU A 387 23.45 -24.28 -11.98
CA GLU A 387 22.22 -23.59 -11.59
C GLU A 387 21.99 -22.31 -12.39
N GLU A 388 22.84 -21.31 -12.17
CA GLU A 388 22.68 -19.97 -12.74
C GLU A 388 23.83 -19.59 -13.66
N GLY A 389 24.97 -20.30 -13.56
CA GLY A 389 26.18 -20.02 -14.31
C GLY A 389 27.13 -19.04 -13.62
N ASP A 390 26.74 -18.48 -12.48
CA ASP A 390 27.44 -17.40 -11.77
C ASP A 390 28.60 -17.90 -10.88
N ILE A 391 29.49 -16.99 -10.47
CA ILE A 391 30.44 -17.20 -9.36
C ILE A 391 30.05 -16.26 -8.22
N VAL A 392 29.87 -16.82 -7.03
CA VAL A 392 29.31 -16.11 -5.87
C VAL A 392 30.13 -16.40 -4.62
N VAL A 393 30.00 -15.57 -3.60
CA VAL A 393 30.29 -15.98 -2.21
C VAL A 393 29.01 -16.55 -1.62
N SER A 394 29.00 -17.85 -1.31
CA SER A 394 27.92 -18.45 -0.54
C SER A 394 28.16 -18.24 0.95
N CYS A 395 27.08 -18.20 1.72
CA CYS A 395 27.12 -18.05 3.16
C CYS A 395 25.98 -18.82 3.82
N GLU A 396 26.11 -19.07 5.12
CA GLU A 396 25.05 -19.68 5.92
C GLU A 396 24.57 -18.71 7.01
N ASP A 397 23.27 -18.67 7.23
CA ASP A 397 22.64 -18.05 8.38
C ASP A 397 22.04 -19.13 9.28
N GLU A 398 22.81 -19.55 10.29
CA GLU A 398 22.38 -20.59 11.24
C GLU A 398 21.22 -20.13 12.14
N SER A 399 20.94 -18.82 12.20
CA SER A 399 19.85 -18.27 13.02
C SER A 399 18.48 -18.33 12.33
N GLY A 400 18.45 -18.47 11.00
CA GLY A 400 17.23 -18.45 10.20
C GLY A 400 16.58 -17.06 10.05
N VAL A 401 17.25 -15.99 10.50
CA VAL A 401 16.75 -14.61 10.44
C VAL A 401 16.55 -14.16 8.99
N THR A 402 17.45 -14.52 8.09
CA THR A 402 17.42 -14.17 6.66
C THR A 402 16.24 -14.82 5.94
N GLU A 403 15.96 -16.09 6.21
CA GLU A 403 14.79 -16.79 5.67
C GLU A 403 13.49 -16.16 6.19
N ALA A 404 13.42 -15.86 7.49
CA ALA A 404 12.26 -15.22 8.10
C ALA A 404 12.03 -13.80 7.56
N LEU A 405 13.08 -12.99 7.42
CA LEU A 405 13.02 -11.67 6.78
C LEU A 405 12.54 -11.78 5.33
N HIS A 406 13.10 -12.72 4.56
CA HIS A 406 12.68 -12.97 3.19
C HIS A 406 11.18 -13.30 3.11
N HIS A 407 10.67 -14.16 3.98
CA HIS A 407 9.24 -14.51 4.03
C HIS A 407 8.35 -13.29 4.33
N GLU A 408 8.72 -12.47 5.32
CA GLU A 408 7.98 -11.25 5.65
C GLU A 408 7.98 -10.25 4.47
N LEU A 409 9.13 -10.09 3.80
CA LEU A 409 9.24 -9.22 2.63
C LEU A 409 8.41 -9.76 1.45
N VAL A 410 8.45 -11.05 1.14
CA VAL A 410 7.59 -11.63 0.10
C VAL A 410 6.10 -11.43 0.42
N SER A 411 5.71 -11.57 1.69
CA SER A 411 4.32 -11.40 2.10
C SER A 411 3.84 -9.94 2.01
N ARG A 412 4.69 -8.99 2.41
CA ARG A 412 4.32 -7.57 2.56
C ARG A 412 4.71 -6.70 1.36
N PHE A 413 5.93 -6.86 0.85
CA PHE A 413 6.54 -6.01 -0.18
C PHE A 413 6.15 -6.45 -1.59
N TYR A 414 6.32 -7.75 -1.91
CA TYR A 414 6.08 -8.24 -3.29
C TYR A 414 4.62 -8.08 -3.71
N ARG A 415 3.67 -8.16 -2.76
CA ARG A 415 2.25 -7.98 -3.05
C ARG A 415 1.84 -6.55 -3.40
N LEU A 416 2.69 -5.56 -3.09
CA LEU A 416 2.47 -4.15 -3.46
C LEU A 416 3.03 -3.83 -4.84
N ALA A 417 3.88 -4.69 -5.39
CA ALA A 417 4.52 -4.46 -6.67
C ALA A 417 3.53 -4.63 -7.84
N ILE A 418 3.62 -3.74 -8.83
CA ILE A 418 2.84 -3.85 -10.08
C ILE A 418 3.42 -4.91 -11.03
N SER A 419 4.73 -5.11 -10.96
CA SER A 419 5.48 -6.06 -11.79
C SER A 419 6.85 -6.39 -11.17
N SER A 420 7.67 -7.14 -11.88
CA SER A 420 9.05 -7.48 -11.51
C SER A 420 9.92 -7.59 -12.76
N THR A 421 11.24 -7.68 -12.57
CA THR A 421 12.18 -7.92 -13.69
C THR A 421 11.92 -9.23 -14.44
N TYR A 422 11.40 -10.25 -13.74
CA TYR A 422 11.04 -11.54 -14.34
C TYR A 422 9.75 -11.46 -15.15
N VAL A 423 8.72 -10.79 -14.62
CA VAL A 423 7.42 -10.65 -15.30
C VAL A 423 7.55 -9.75 -16.53
N ALA A 424 8.23 -8.61 -16.38
CA ALA A 424 8.53 -7.69 -17.47
C ALA A 424 9.51 -8.27 -18.51
N GLY A 425 10.22 -9.35 -18.16
CA GLY A 425 11.23 -9.97 -19.02
C GLY A 425 12.46 -9.07 -19.25
N THR A 426 12.74 -8.16 -18.31
CA THR A 426 13.92 -7.28 -18.33
C THR A 426 15.16 -7.95 -17.74
N THR A 427 15.00 -9.09 -17.05
CA THR A 427 16.12 -9.90 -16.59
C THR A 427 16.89 -10.53 -17.75
N LYS A 428 18.23 -10.41 -17.74
CA LYS A 428 19.10 -11.11 -18.69
C LYS A 428 19.33 -12.58 -18.30
N LYS A 429 19.01 -12.98 -17.06
CA LYS A 429 19.07 -14.38 -16.62
C LYS A 429 17.95 -15.18 -17.29
N ARG A 430 18.35 -16.10 -18.16
CA ARG A 430 17.45 -16.96 -18.95
C ARG A 430 17.34 -18.38 -18.41
N THR A 431 18.08 -18.73 -17.37
CA THR A 431 18.16 -20.12 -16.93
C THR A 431 16.84 -20.54 -16.30
N PRO A 432 16.13 -21.52 -16.90
CA PRO A 432 14.91 -22.01 -16.31
C PRO A 432 15.26 -22.63 -14.95
N PRO A 433 14.62 -22.22 -13.85
CA PRO A 433 14.76 -22.91 -12.57
C PRO A 433 14.53 -24.41 -12.70
N LYS A 434 15.22 -25.19 -11.85
CA LYS A 434 15.18 -26.67 -11.84
C LYS A 434 13.74 -27.21 -11.84
N ASP A 435 12.83 -26.53 -11.12
CA ASP A 435 11.39 -26.78 -11.16
C ASP A 435 10.66 -25.65 -11.90
N LYS A 436 10.47 -25.86 -13.21
CA LYS A 436 9.75 -24.92 -14.08
C LYS A 436 8.32 -24.65 -13.59
N LYS A 437 7.59 -25.67 -13.12
CA LYS A 437 6.19 -25.54 -12.72
C LYS A 437 6.06 -24.70 -11.45
N ARG A 438 6.89 -24.99 -10.44
CA ARG A 438 6.92 -24.19 -9.20
C ARG A 438 7.27 -22.74 -9.52
N SER A 439 8.23 -22.52 -10.41
CA SER A 439 8.69 -21.17 -10.73
C SER A 439 7.68 -20.36 -11.51
N GLU A 440 6.97 -20.98 -12.46
CA GLU A 440 5.82 -20.35 -13.11
C GLU A 440 4.75 -19.95 -12.07
N LEU A 441 4.48 -20.81 -11.08
CA LEU A 441 3.56 -20.50 -9.99
C LEU A 441 4.05 -19.31 -9.14
N MET A 442 5.34 -19.28 -8.76
CA MET A 442 5.90 -18.20 -7.95
C MET A 442 5.97 -16.88 -8.72
N ILE A 443 6.34 -16.89 -10.00
CA ILE A 443 6.30 -15.70 -10.88
C ILE A 443 4.87 -15.19 -11.02
N ASN A 444 3.89 -16.07 -11.23
CA ASN A 444 2.49 -15.65 -11.37
C ASN A 444 1.93 -15.07 -10.07
N ARG A 445 2.35 -15.58 -8.91
CA ARG A 445 1.81 -15.16 -7.60
C ARG A 445 2.54 -13.97 -7.00
N TYR A 446 3.86 -13.93 -7.09
CA TYR A 446 4.73 -12.98 -6.40
C TYR A 446 5.63 -12.21 -7.36
N GLY A 447 5.79 -12.64 -8.61
CA GLY A 447 6.66 -11.97 -9.57
C GLY A 447 8.12 -12.46 -9.56
N ALA A 448 8.51 -13.43 -8.74
CA ALA A 448 9.88 -13.95 -8.75
C ALA A 448 9.93 -15.48 -8.56
N PRO A 449 10.89 -16.18 -9.17
CA PRO A 449 10.97 -17.65 -9.09
C PRO A 449 11.73 -18.18 -7.87
N TYR A 450 12.84 -17.52 -7.49
CA TYR A 450 13.82 -18.02 -6.49
C TYR A 450 13.52 -17.56 -5.06
N ILE A 451 12.23 -17.56 -4.71
CA ILE A 451 11.74 -17.10 -3.41
C ILE A 451 11.27 -18.27 -2.53
N LEU A 452 11.10 -18.01 -1.24
CA LEU A 452 10.63 -18.97 -0.23
C LEU A 452 11.54 -20.21 -0.21
N LYS A 453 11.01 -21.39 -0.55
CA LYS A 453 11.77 -22.66 -0.59
C LYS A 453 13.06 -22.63 -1.44
N GLU A 454 13.13 -21.78 -2.45
CA GLU A 454 14.33 -21.65 -3.31
C GLU A 454 15.20 -20.44 -2.97
N PHE A 455 14.87 -19.72 -1.90
CA PHE A 455 15.69 -18.63 -1.40
C PHE A 455 17.06 -19.13 -0.97
N ASN A 456 18.11 -18.53 -1.52
CA ASN A 456 19.50 -18.84 -1.19
C ASN A 456 20.30 -17.54 -1.15
N LEU A 457 20.76 -17.17 0.05
CA LEU A 457 21.49 -15.95 0.27
C LEU A 457 22.95 -16.09 -0.23
N HIS A 458 23.36 -15.20 -1.12
CA HIS A 458 24.71 -15.18 -1.68
C HIS A 458 25.11 -13.78 -2.13
N PHE A 459 26.42 -13.54 -2.27
CA PHE A 459 26.98 -12.31 -2.83
C PHE A 459 27.55 -12.60 -4.21
N THR A 460 26.97 -12.02 -5.26
CA THR A 460 27.44 -12.25 -6.63
C THR A 460 28.77 -11.54 -6.88
N LEU A 461 29.76 -12.27 -7.43
CA LEU A 461 31.06 -11.72 -7.84
C LEU A 461 31.18 -11.65 -9.36
N CYS A 462 30.70 -12.69 -10.06
CA CYS A 462 30.68 -12.75 -11.51
C CYS A 462 29.33 -13.27 -12.00
N SER A 463 28.56 -12.44 -12.70
CA SER A 463 27.31 -12.83 -13.36
C SER A 463 27.50 -13.20 -14.84
N ALA A 464 28.70 -13.01 -15.39
CA ALA A 464 29.07 -13.42 -16.75
C ALA A 464 30.45 -14.10 -16.80
N PRO A 465 30.69 -15.14 -15.96
CA PRO A 465 31.95 -15.87 -15.97
C PRO A 465 32.20 -16.59 -17.30
N PRO A 466 33.48 -16.87 -17.64
CA PRO A 466 33.86 -17.46 -18.91
C PRO A 466 33.31 -18.88 -19.06
N ALA A 467 32.87 -19.23 -20.27
CA ALA A 467 32.36 -20.57 -20.58
C ALA A 467 33.46 -21.63 -20.70
N ASN A 468 34.71 -21.21 -20.97
CA ASN A 468 35.86 -22.11 -21.03
C ASN A 468 36.23 -22.57 -19.60
N SER A 469 36.21 -23.88 -19.36
CA SER A 469 36.46 -24.44 -18.03
C SER A 469 37.86 -24.14 -17.47
N ILE A 470 38.89 -24.04 -18.32
CA ILE A 470 40.25 -23.71 -17.89
C ILE A 470 40.29 -22.26 -17.39
N THR A 471 39.79 -21.31 -18.19
CA THR A 471 39.73 -19.90 -17.80
C THR A 471 38.83 -19.69 -16.58
N ARG A 472 37.72 -20.43 -16.49
CA ARG A 472 36.81 -20.38 -15.33
C ARG A 472 37.48 -20.90 -14.05
N ASN A 473 38.21 -22.01 -14.13
CA ASN A 473 38.95 -22.56 -12.99
C ASN A 473 40.07 -21.61 -12.54
N GLN A 474 40.78 -20.98 -13.48
CA GLN A 474 41.76 -19.94 -13.17
C GLN A 474 41.10 -18.74 -12.49
N LEU A 475 39.94 -18.29 -12.98
CA LEU A 475 39.16 -17.22 -12.37
C LEU A 475 38.75 -17.56 -10.93
N LEU A 476 38.26 -18.79 -10.70
CA LEU A 476 37.92 -19.28 -9.35
C LEU A 476 39.13 -19.34 -8.43
N GLN A 477 40.26 -19.85 -8.91
CA GLN A 477 41.49 -19.90 -8.12
C GLN A 477 41.96 -18.49 -7.75
N ASN A 478 41.89 -17.55 -8.69
CA ASN A 478 42.26 -16.15 -8.46
C ASN A 478 41.35 -15.49 -7.42
N LEU A 479 40.04 -15.72 -7.52
CA LEU A 479 39.08 -15.23 -6.55
C LEU A 479 39.32 -15.82 -5.16
N ASN A 480 39.57 -17.13 -5.04
CA ASN A 480 39.85 -17.78 -3.76
C ASN A 480 41.12 -17.23 -3.10
N ASN A 481 42.21 -17.10 -3.87
CA ASN A 481 43.45 -16.51 -3.36
C ASN A 481 43.22 -15.08 -2.85
N LEU A 482 42.51 -14.24 -3.60
CA LEU A 482 42.17 -12.87 -3.17
C LEU A 482 41.30 -12.87 -1.92
N PHE A 483 40.35 -13.80 -1.83
CA PHE A 483 39.46 -13.93 -0.69
C PHE A 483 40.23 -14.31 0.58
N GLU A 484 41.07 -15.33 0.53
CA GLU A 484 41.92 -15.75 1.65
C GLU A 484 42.93 -14.68 2.05
N GLU A 485 43.49 -13.95 1.08
CA GLU A 485 44.46 -12.89 1.33
C GLU A 485 43.84 -11.66 1.99
N LYS A 486 42.62 -11.26 1.60
CA LYS A 486 42.01 -9.99 2.05
C LYS A 486 40.94 -10.15 3.13
N VAL A 487 40.28 -11.31 3.20
CA VAL A 487 39.18 -11.59 4.12
C VAL A 487 39.63 -12.63 5.13
N HIS A 488 40.14 -12.16 6.27
CA HIS A 488 40.69 -13.02 7.34
C HIS A 488 39.62 -13.57 8.30
N THR A 489 38.35 -13.49 7.93
CA THR A 489 37.21 -13.96 8.72
C THR A 489 36.32 -14.83 7.84
N ASN A 490 35.80 -15.91 8.42
CA ASN A 490 34.76 -16.72 7.78
C ASN A 490 33.35 -16.31 8.20
N GLN A 491 33.23 -15.17 8.89
CA GLN A 491 31.98 -14.63 9.41
C GLN A 491 31.89 -13.12 9.19
N ILE A 492 30.68 -12.65 8.88
CA ILE A 492 30.33 -11.23 8.93
C ILE A 492 29.10 -11.02 9.81
N GLN A 493 29.08 -9.92 10.54
CA GLN A 493 27.94 -9.52 11.36
C GLN A 493 26.99 -8.67 10.51
N VAL A 494 25.70 -9.01 10.50
CA VAL A 494 24.68 -8.24 9.80
C VAL A 494 23.92 -7.41 10.83
N GLY A 495 24.25 -6.12 10.89
CA GLY A 495 23.59 -5.15 11.75
C GLY A 495 22.41 -4.43 11.09
N LYS A 496 22.31 -4.47 9.77
CA LYS A 496 21.37 -3.66 9.01
C LYS A 496 20.97 -4.29 7.69
N ILE A 497 19.83 -3.85 7.16
CA ILE A 497 19.39 -4.09 5.79
C ILE A 497 19.22 -2.76 5.06
N CYS A 498 19.37 -2.77 3.75
CA CYS A 498 19.31 -1.57 2.92
C CYS A 498 18.12 -1.67 1.98
N LEU A 499 17.32 -0.59 1.90
CA LEU A 499 16.41 -0.39 0.77
C LEU A 499 17.19 0.29 -0.35
N LEU A 500 17.05 -0.25 -1.55
CA LEU A 500 17.64 0.32 -2.74
C LEU A 500 16.57 0.67 -3.75
N GLU A 501 16.84 1.72 -4.50
CA GLU A 501 16.04 2.14 -5.64
C GLU A 501 16.94 2.29 -6.87
N ARG A 502 16.34 2.11 -8.04
CA ARG A 502 16.94 2.44 -9.32
C ARG A 502 15.93 3.18 -10.17
N ASP A 503 16.29 4.40 -10.56
CA ASP A 503 15.61 5.15 -11.61
C ASP A 503 16.04 4.57 -12.96
N ASP A 504 15.12 4.41 -13.91
CA ASP A 504 15.44 3.91 -15.25
C ASP A 504 16.39 4.81 -16.04
N GLN A 505 16.52 6.09 -15.68
CA GLN A 505 17.54 6.97 -16.25
C GLN A 505 18.94 6.60 -15.79
N GLU A 506 19.06 5.83 -14.72
CA GLU A 506 20.32 5.43 -14.12
C GLU A 506 20.53 3.92 -14.23
N ASN A 507 21.67 3.53 -14.80
CA ASN A 507 22.02 2.11 -14.88
C ASN A 507 22.44 1.51 -13.52
N ARG A 508 22.50 2.30 -12.43
CA ARG A 508 23.04 1.84 -11.15
C ARG A 508 22.07 2.01 -10.00
N TRP A 509 22.05 1.02 -9.13
CA TRP A 509 21.29 1.04 -7.91
C TRP A 509 21.93 1.96 -6.87
N LYS A 510 21.07 2.53 -6.03
CA LYS A 510 21.45 3.43 -4.94
C LYS A 510 20.76 2.99 -3.66
N ILE A 511 21.51 3.08 -2.55
CA ILE A 511 20.94 2.94 -1.22
C ILE A 511 20.10 4.18 -0.95
N THR A 512 18.81 4.01 -0.69
CA THR A 512 17.91 5.11 -0.32
C THR A 512 17.65 5.18 1.16
N GLU A 513 17.69 4.06 1.88
CA GLU A 513 17.56 4.01 3.34
C GLU A 513 18.30 2.79 3.92
N GLU A 514 18.84 2.92 5.14
CA GLU A 514 19.41 1.81 5.90
C GLU A 514 18.62 1.59 7.20
N TYR A 515 18.31 0.34 7.51
CA TYR A 515 17.50 -0.04 8.66
C TYR A 515 18.31 -0.89 9.63
N GLN A 516 18.49 -0.39 10.85
CA GLN A 516 19.20 -1.08 11.91
C GLN A 516 18.34 -2.21 12.50
N LEU A 517 18.91 -3.42 12.58
CA LEU A 517 18.31 -4.56 13.26
C LEU A 517 18.39 -4.41 14.79
N LYS A 518 17.51 -5.10 15.50
CA LYS A 518 17.42 -5.08 16.97
C LYS A 518 18.72 -5.59 17.60
N LYS A 519 19.29 -4.78 18.51
CA LYS A 519 20.49 -5.14 19.29
C LYS A 519 20.24 -6.27 20.28
#